data_AF-A0A2D4NX53-F1
#
_entry.id   AF-A0A2D4NX53-F1
#
_cell.length_a   1.000
_cell.length_b   1.000
_cell.length_c   1.000
_cell.angle_alpha   90.00
_cell.angle_beta   90.00
_cell.angle_gamma   90.00
#
_symmetry.space_group_name_H-M   'P 1'
#
loop_
_entity.id
_entity.type
_entity.pdbx_description
1 polymer ?
#
loop_
_entity_poly.entity_id
_entity_poly.type
_entity_poly.pdbx_seq_one_letter_code
_entity_poly.pdbx_strand_id
1 'polypeptide(L)'
;AHLLEKWIQIAGQCRALRNFSSLYAILSALQSNSIYRLKRTWAAVNKDTRSSFWKLSQIFSEDHNHLNCREILLQEGDTQGPCYGWRNHQAPVRTSLKTPTIPYLGTFLTDLIMLDTALPDFVEGQLINFEKRRKEAAILFCICHLQQSCHGYNLCQNPSFHLAFHHQRQLSEDQSYYISCMIEPPADSCPN
;
A
#
# COMPACT_ATOMS: atom_id res chain seq x y z
N ALA A 1 3.51 -21.62 10.58
CA ALA A 1 3.26 -21.73 9.12
C ALA A 1 1.82 -21.35 8.77
N HIS A 2 0.80 -22.05 9.29
CA HIS A 2 -0.60 -21.82 8.92
C HIS A 2 -1.10 -20.37 9.06
N LEU A 3 -0.69 -19.66 10.13
CA LEU A 3 -1.02 -18.23 10.29
C LEU A 3 -0.40 -17.35 9.18
N LEU A 4 0.83 -17.62 8.76
CA LEU A 4 1.45 -16.90 7.64
C LEU A 4 0.69 -17.16 6.34
N GLU A 5 0.31 -18.42 6.09
CA GLU A 5 -0.47 -18.79 4.91
C GLU A 5 -1.81 -18.07 4.89
N LYS A 6 -2.49 -18.01 6.04
CA LYS A 6 -3.76 -17.29 6.18
C LYS A 6 -3.61 -15.80 5.88
N TRP A 7 -2.58 -15.14 6.40
CA TRP A 7 -2.34 -13.73 6.12
C TRP A 7 -1.98 -13.45 4.66
N ILE A 8 -1.24 -14.35 4.00
CA ILE A 8 -0.95 -14.25 2.56
C ILE A 8 -2.24 -14.41 1.74
N GLN A 9 -3.14 -15.31 2.14
CA GLN A 9 -4.46 -15.43 1.50
C GLN A 9 -5.30 -14.16 1.69
N ILE A 10 -5.31 -13.59 2.90
CA ILE A 10 -6.00 -12.33 3.18
C ILE A 10 -5.44 -11.19 2.33
N ALA A 11 -4.11 -11.11 2.19
CA ALA A 11 -3.47 -10.16 1.28
C ALA A 11 -3.96 -10.35 -0.18
N GLY A 12 -4.07 -11.59 -0.65
CA GLY A 12 -4.67 -11.89 -1.95
C GLY A 12 -6.11 -11.38 -2.08
N GLN A 13 -6.93 -11.50 -1.04
CA GLN A 13 -8.29 -10.95 -1.03
C GLN A 13 -8.30 -9.41 -1.03
N CYS A 14 -7.39 -8.77 -0.28
CA CYS A 14 -7.22 -7.32 -0.34
C CYS A 14 -6.84 -6.86 -1.76
N ARG A 15 -5.98 -7.60 -2.47
CA ARG A 15 -5.66 -7.32 -3.88
C ARG A 15 -6.88 -7.42 -4.79
N ALA A 16 -7.69 -8.47 -4.62
CA ALA A 16 -8.91 -8.69 -5.40
C ALA A 16 -9.95 -7.59 -5.15
N LEU A 17 -10.08 -7.13 -3.90
CA LEU A 17 -10.94 -6.01 -3.51
C LEU A 17 -10.35 -4.64 -3.87
N ARG A 18 -9.16 -4.57 -4.48
CA ARG A 18 -8.45 -3.31 -4.76
C ARG A 18 -8.23 -2.45 -3.51
N ASN A 19 -8.07 -3.09 -2.35
CA ASN A 19 -7.63 -2.45 -1.12
C ASN A 19 -6.11 -2.55 -1.02
N PHE A 20 -5.43 -1.64 -1.72
CA PHE A 20 -3.97 -1.57 -1.79
C PHE A 20 -3.36 -1.10 -0.46
N SER A 21 -4.08 -0.29 0.31
CA SER A 21 -3.63 0.13 1.65
C SER A 21 -3.44 -1.07 2.58
N SER A 22 -4.45 -1.91 2.74
CA SER A 22 -4.36 -3.09 3.61
C SER A 22 -3.44 -4.17 3.04
N LEU A 23 -3.42 -4.33 1.71
CA LEU A 23 -2.47 -5.23 1.05
C LEU A 23 -1.03 -4.85 1.40
N TYR A 24 -0.66 -3.58 1.23
CA TYR A 24 0.68 -3.09 1.57
C TYR A 24 0.98 -3.29 3.06
N ALA A 25 0.05 -2.93 3.94
CA ALA A 25 0.22 -3.10 5.39
C ALA A 25 0.51 -4.56 5.78
N ILE A 26 -0.20 -5.54 5.20
CA ILE A 26 0.05 -6.96 5.47
C ILE A 26 1.41 -7.39 4.92
N LEU A 27 1.75 -7.00 3.68
CA LEU A 27 3.03 -7.35 3.07
C LEU A 27 4.21 -6.79 3.87
N SER A 28 4.17 -5.49 4.21
CA SER A 28 5.19 -4.84 5.03
C SER A 28 5.32 -5.48 6.41
N ALA A 29 4.22 -5.87 7.05
CA ALA A 29 4.26 -6.60 8.32
C ALA A 29 4.96 -7.97 8.18
N LEU A 30 4.62 -8.74 7.14
CA LEU A 30 5.25 -10.04 6.86
C LEU A 30 6.74 -9.91 6.47
N GLN A 31 7.13 -8.80 5.85
CA GLN A 31 8.50 -8.46 5.49
C GLN A 31 9.30 -7.83 6.64
N SER A 32 8.64 -7.42 7.73
CA SER A 32 9.32 -6.86 8.89
C SER A 32 10.32 -7.85 9.49
N ASN A 33 11.39 -7.31 10.09
CA ASN A 33 12.47 -8.12 10.65
C ASN A 33 11.98 -9.18 11.63
N SER A 34 10.98 -8.85 12.46
CA SER A 34 10.41 -9.76 13.45
C SER A 34 9.73 -10.99 12.84
N ILE A 35 9.19 -10.91 11.62
CA ILE A 35 8.52 -12.03 10.95
C ILE A 35 9.43 -12.68 9.90
N TYR A 36 10.12 -11.89 9.07
CA TYR A 36 10.92 -12.39 7.95
C TYR A 36 12.15 -13.22 8.38
N ARG A 37 12.63 -13.03 9.61
CA ARG A 37 13.74 -13.79 10.18
C ARG A 37 13.39 -15.24 10.56
N LEU A 38 12.10 -15.57 10.71
CA LEU A 38 11.62 -16.88 11.16
C LEU A 38 11.79 -17.97 10.07
N LYS A 39 13.04 -18.29 9.71
CA LYS A 39 13.38 -19.11 8.55
C LYS A 39 12.77 -20.50 8.61
N ARG A 40 12.67 -21.11 9.80
CA ARG A 40 12.05 -22.45 9.95
C ARG A 40 10.55 -22.37 9.70
N THR A 41 9.89 -21.35 10.24
CA THR A 41 8.46 -21.10 10.02
C THR A 41 8.16 -20.84 8.54
N TRP A 42 8.98 -20.03 7.85
CA TRP A 42 8.85 -19.77 6.41
C TRP A 42 9.13 -20.99 5.55
N ALA A 43 10.06 -21.86 5.94
CA ALA A 43 10.34 -23.11 5.23
C ALA A 43 9.13 -24.07 5.27
N ALA A 44 8.36 -24.04 6.36
CA ALA A 44 7.14 -24.84 6.54
C ALA A 44 5.90 -24.28 5.82
N VAL A 45 5.98 -23.09 5.21
CA VAL A 45 4.90 -22.52 4.38
C VAL A 45 4.88 -23.21 3.00
N ASN A 46 3.68 -23.54 2.52
CA ASN A 46 3.49 -24.11 1.18
C ASN A 46 4.20 -23.25 0.10
N LYS A 47 4.86 -23.92 -0.85
CA LYS A 47 5.56 -23.31 -1.98
C LYS A 47 4.64 -22.39 -2.81
N ASP A 48 3.39 -22.78 -3.04
CA ASP A 48 2.43 -21.99 -3.82
C ASP A 48 2.04 -20.70 -3.11
N THR A 49 1.84 -20.78 -1.79
CA THR A 49 1.55 -19.62 -0.96
C THR A 49 2.76 -18.68 -0.89
N ARG A 50 3.98 -19.22 -0.77
CA ARG A 50 5.21 -18.42 -0.88
C ARG A 50 5.32 -17.73 -2.25
N SER A 51 5.06 -18.44 -3.35
CA SER A 51 5.07 -17.85 -4.69
C SER A 51 4.05 -16.71 -4.82
N SER A 52 2.85 -16.91 -4.26
CA SER A 52 1.81 -15.87 -4.23
C SER A 52 2.25 -14.64 -3.44
N PHE A 53 2.89 -14.83 -2.28
CA PHE A 53 3.47 -13.74 -1.49
C PHE A 53 4.52 -12.95 -2.27
N TRP A 54 5.43 -13.63 -2.99
CA TRP A 54 6.42 -12.96 -3.85
C TRP A 54 5.75 -12.14 -4.95
N LYS A 55 4.77 -12.72 -5.66
CA LYS A 55 4.01 -12.01 -6.72
C LYS A 55 3.29 -10.77 -6.17
N LEU A 56 2.66 -10.88 -5.01
CA LEU A 56 1.99 -9.74 -4.36
C LEU A 56 3.00 -8.67 -3.93
N SER A 57 4.18 -9.06 -3.46
CA SER A 57 5.24 -8.13 -3.06
C SER A 57 5.77 -7.30 -4.22
N GLN A 58 5.85 -7.87 -5.43
CA GLN A 58 6.30 -7.15 -6.63
C GLN A 58 5.39 -5.97 -7.03
N ILE A 59 4.14 -5.96 -6.57
CA ILE A 59 3.20 -4.84 -6.82
C ILE A 59 3.71 -3.55 -6.16
N PHE A 60 4.37 -3.66 -5.02
CA PHE A 60 4.85 -2.51 -4.24
C PHE A 60 6.38 -2.44 -4.23
N SER A 61 7.05 -2.97 -5.26
CA SER A 61 8.48 -2.74 -5.37
C SER A 61 8.77 -1.23 -5.37
N GLU A 62 9.88 -0.85 -4.75
CA GLU A 62 10.30 0.56 -4.63
C GLU A 62 10.80 1.13 -5.97
N ASP A 63 10.82 0.29 -7.02
CA ASP A 63 11.23 0.65 -8.36
C ASP A 63 10.43 1.85 -8.87
N HIS A 64 11.18 2.89 -9.24
CA HIS A 64 10.65 4.12 -9.85
C HIS A 64 9.48 4.77 -9.07
N ASN A 65 9.58 4.88 -7.74
CA ASN A 65 8.52 5.48 -6.91
C ASN A 65 7.21 4.67 -6.95
N HIS A 66 7.30 3.34 -6.83
CA HIS A 66 6.15 2.42 -6.83
C HIS A 66 5.35 2.41 -8.14
N LEU A 67 6.03 2.45 -9.31
CA LEU A 67 5.35 2.46 -10.62
C LEU A 67 4.34 1.32 -10.77
N ASN A 68 4.67 0.10 -10.36
CA ASN A 68 3.77 -1.05 -10.50
C ASN A 68 2.44 -0.83 -9.78
N CYS A 69 2.48 -0.31 -8.55
CA CYS A 69 1.27 0.03 -7.81
C CYS A 69 0.51 1.17 -8.48
N ARG A 70 1.22 2.20 -8.96
CA ARG A 70 0.62 3.35 -9.66
C ARG A 70 -0.05 2.92 -10.96
N GLU A 71 0.59 2.09 -11.76
CA GLU A 71 0.03 1.53 -12.99
C GLU A 71 -1.19 0.65 -12.70
N ILE A 72 -1.15 -0.20 -11.68
CA ILE A 72 -2.31 -1.04 -11.31
C ILE A 72 -3.49 -0.19 -10.80
N LEU A 73 -3.21 0.95 -10.16
CA LEU A 73 -4.24 1.92 -9.79
C LEU A 73 -4.87 2.57 -11.04
N LEU A 74 -4.12 2.69 -12.15
CA LEU A 74 -4.54 3.33 -13.40
C LEU A 74 -5.12 2.37 -14.46
N GLN A 75 -4.68 1.11 -14.51
CA GLN A 75 -4.92 0.16 -15.60
C GLN A 75 -6.34 -0.43 -15.69
N GLU A 76 -7.24 -0.14 -14.74
CA GLU A 76 -8.62 -0.69 -14.74
C GLU A 76 -9.74 0.35 -14.70
N GLY A 77 -9.40 1.60 -15.00
CA GLY A 77 -10.33 2.53 -15.63
C GLY A 77 -9.81 2.80 -17.04
N ASP A 78 -10.67 3.12 -17.98
CA ASP A 78 -10.29 3.67 -19.30
C ASP A 78 -9.71 5.11 -19.14
N THR A 79 -8.82 5.27 -18.18
CA THR A 79 -8.25 6.52 -17.69
C THR A 79 -6.88 6.70 -18.31
N GLN A 80 -6.87 7.25 -19.51
CA GLN A 80 -6.04 8.45 -19.67
C GLN A 80 -6.69 9.56 -18.81
N GLY A 81 -6.36 9.53 -17.52
CA GLY A 81 -6.71 10.52 -16.50
C GLY A 81 -5.42 10.96 -15.78
N PRO A 82 -5.38 12.19 -15.26
CA PRO A 82 -4.23 13.09 -15.37
C PRO A 82 -3.03 12.77 -14.47
N CYS A 83 -3.06 11.71 -13.66
CA CYS A 83 -2.21 11.69 -12.46
C CYS A 83 -0.75 11.23 -12.70
N TYR A 84 -0.37 10.67 -13.88
CA TYR A 84 1.06 10.52 -14.27
C TYR A 84 1.36 10.82 -15.76
N GLY A 85 0.47 11.50 -16.46
CA GLY A 85 0.67 11.94 -17.83
C GLY A 85 1.44 13.26 -17.93
N TRP A 86 2.72 13.29 -17.56
CA TRP A 86 3.65 14.33 -18.02
C TRP A 86 4.03 14.10 -19.49
N ARG A 87 3.07 13.90 -20.39
CA ARG A 87 3.27 13.84 -21.84
C ARG A 87 1.94 14.15 -22.53
N ASN A 88 1.84 15.39 -22.99
CA ASN A 88 1.04 15.94 -24.09
C ASN A 88 -0.30 15.29 -24.51
N HIS A 89 -1.27 16.20 -24.69
CA HIS A 89 -2.48 16.13 -25.54
C HIS A 89 -3.78 15.51 -24.98
N GLN A 90 -4.72 16.43 -24.70
CA GLN A 90 -6.14 16.45 -25.10
C GLN A 90 -6.74 15.15 -25.68
N ALA A 91 -7.64 14.51 -24.93
CA ALA A 91 -8.73 13.70 -25.48
C ALA A 91 -9.93 13.66 -24.51
N PRO A 92 -11.19 13.57 -25.00
CA PRO A 92 -12.39 13.56 -24.16
C PRO A 92 -12.67 12.16 -23.60
N VAL A 93 -12.85 12.07 -22.27
CA VAL A 93 -13.02 10.83 -21.51
C VAL A 93 -14.44 10.27 -21.63
N ARG A 94 -14.59 8.99 -22.00
CA ARG A 94 -15.85 8.25 -21.93
C ARG A 94 -15.91 7.41 -20.65
N THR A 95 -17.03 7.48 -19.95
CA THR A 95 -17.28 6.87 -18.64
C THR A 95 -17.57 5.37 -18.74
N SER A 96 -16.59 4.54 -18.38
CA SER A 96 -16.78 3.12 -18.06
C SER A 96 -16.59 2.88 -16.55
N LEU A 97 -17.37 1.97 -15.99
CA LEU A 97 -17.62 1.77 -14.56
C LEU A 97 -16.35 1.71 -13.69
N LYS A 98 -16.27 2.58 -12.69
CA LYS A 98 -15.13 2.66 -11.75
C LYS A 98 -15.22 1.56 -10.71
N THR A 99 -14.29 0.62 -10.71
CA THR A 99 -14.14 -0.35 -9.61
C THR A 99 -13.69 0.39 -8.34
N PRO A 100 -14.37 0.24 -7.20
CA PRO A 100 -13.98 0.89 -5.95
C PRO A 100 -12.56 0.48 -5.56
N THR A 101 -11.74 1.44 -5.10
CA THR A 101 -10.31 1.22 -4.87
C THR A 101 -9.83 2.04 -3.67
N ILE A 102 -9.11 1.39 -2.74
CA ILE A 102 -8.45 2.06 -1.60
C ILE A 102 -6.94 2.12 -1.90
N PRO A 103 -6.38 3.30 -2.21
CA PRO A 103 -4.96 3.44 -2.49
C PRO A 103 -4.10 3.34 -1.23
N TYR A 104 -2.81 3.02 -1.39
CA TYR A 104 -1.82 3.29 -0.35
C TYR A 104 -1.52 4.79 -0.33
N LEU A 105 -1.84 5.46 0.78
CA LEU A 105 -1.75 6.92 0.88
C LEU A 105 -0.30 7.44 0.84
N GLY A 106 0.67 6.65 1.30
CA GLY A 106 2.09 7.03 1.34
C GLY A 106 2.61 7.50 -0.02
N THR A 107 2.17 6.88 -1.11
CA THR A 107 2.48 7.25 -2.49
C THR A 107 2.11 8.71 -2.81
N PHE A 108 0.92 9.15 -2.38
CA PHE A 108 0.45 10.53 -2.61
C PHE A 108 1.14 11.52 -1.68
N LEU A 109 1.44 11.11 -0.44
CA LEU A 109 2.17 11.94 0.52
C LEU A 109 3.59 12.20 0.05
N THR A 110 4.28 11.18 -0.47
CA THR A 110 5.60 11.33 -1.08
C THR A 110 5.57 12.33 -2.23
N ASP A 111 4.56 12.26 -3.11
CA ASP A 111 4.41 13.21 -4.22
C ASP A 111 4.20 14.65 -3.73
N LEU A 112 3.38 14.85 -2.69
CA LEU A 112 3.16 16.16 -2.08
C LEU A 112 4.45 16.71 -1.44
N ILE A 113 5.21 15.87 -0.71
CA ILE A 113 6.49 16.27 -0.12
C ILE A 113 7.52 16.62 -1.20
N MET A 114 7.61 15.82 -2.26
CA MET A 114 8.50 16.09 -3.39
C MET A 114 8.14 17.41 -4.08
N LEU A 115 6.84 17.69 -4.25
CA LEU A 115 6.37 18.92 -4.86
C LEU A 115 6.64 20.15 -3.98
N ASP A 116 6.40 20.01 -2.67
CA ASP A 116 6.68 21.05 -1.67
C ASP A 116 8.17 21.40 -1.61
N THR A 117 9.03 20.38 -1.72
CA THR A 117 10.49 20.55 -1.79
C THR A 117 10.93 21.19 -3.10
N ALA A 118 10.26 20.89 -4.21
CA ALA A 118 10.65 21.35 -5.54
C ALA A 118 10.17 22.77 -5.88
N LEU A 119 9.07 23.24 -5.29
CA LEU A 119 8.46 24.54 -5.61
C LEU A 119 8.24 25.39 -4.35
N PRO A 120 8.73 26.65 -4.34
CA PRO A 120 8.47 27.57 -3.23
C PRO A 120 7.01 28.04 -3.22
N ASP A 121 6.50 28.43 -2.05
CA ASP A 121 5.14 28.96 -1.91
C ASP A 121 4.94 30.32 -2.58
N PHE A 122 6.01 31.10 -2.68
CA PHE A 122 6.01 32.45 -3.23
C PHE A 122 7.05 32.57 -4.34
N VAL A 123 6.71 33.39 -5.34
CA VAL A 123 7.62 33.83 -6.41
C VAL A 123 8.06 35.27 -6.14
N GLU A 124 8.81 35.86 -7.08
CA GLU A 124 9.28 37.24 -6.97
C GLU A 124 8.15 38.22 -6.61
N GLY A 125 8.46 39.15 -5.70
CA GLY A 125 7.48 40.13 -5.22
C GLY A 125 6.47 39.59 -4.19
N GLN A 126 6.75 38.47 -3.51
CA GLN A 126 5.85 37.86 -2.52
C GLN A 126 4.50 37.43 -3.12
N LEU A 127 4.47 37.16 -4.42
CA LEU A 127 3.27 36.68 -5.11
C LEU A 127 3.12 35.18 -4.89
N ILE A 128 1.87 34.71 -4.75
CA ILE A 128 1.57 33.29 -4.56
C ILE A 128 1.99 32.48 -5.80
N ASN A 129 2.70 31.39 -5.58
CA ASN A 129 3.06 30.45 -6.64
C ASN A 129 1.88 29.57 -7.05
N PHE A 130 1.06 30.05 -7.99
CA PHE A 130 -0.08 29.30 -8.52
C PHE A 130 0.31 28.00 -9.25
N GLU A 131 1.54 27.87 -9.74
CA GLU A 131 2.03 26.60 -10.32
C GLU A 131 2.07 25.52 -9.26
N LYS A 132 2.67 25.81 -8.09
CA LYS A 132 2.67 24.91 -6.94
C LYS A 132 1.25 24.53 -6.54
N ARG A 133 0.39 25.54 -6.32
CA ARG A 133 -1.00 25.32 -5.90
C ARG A 133 -1.79 24.47 -6.88
N ARG A 134 -1.60 24.66 -8.19
CA ARG A 134 -2.30 23.85 -9.20
C ARG A 134 -1.84 22.39 -9.17
N LYS A 135 -0.53 22.14 -9.00
CA LYS A 135 0.01 20.78 -8.90
C LYS A 135 -0.41 20.07 -7.62
N GLU A 136 -0.40 20.76 -6.47
CA GLU A 136 -0.92 20.23 -5.20
C GLU A 136 -2.41 19.90 -5.32
N ALA A 137 -3.20 20.84 -5.85
CA ALA A 137 -4.63 20.65 -6.05
C ALA A 137 -4.93 19.45 -6.95
N ALA A 138 -4.14 19.21 -8.00
CA ALA A 138 -4.31 18.04 -8.86
C ALA A 138 -4.19 16.72 -8.08
N ILE A 139 -3.19 16.59 -7.20
CA ILE A 139 -3.02 15.41 -6.34
C ILE A 139 -4.21 15.26 -5.39
N LEU A 140 -4.63 16.36 -4.75
CA LEU A 140 -5.79 16.36 -3.85
C LEU A 140 -7.08 15.96 -4.57
N PHE A 141 -7.28 16.43 -5.80
CA PHE A 141 -8.41 16.00 -6.63
C PHE A 141 -8.36 14.51 -6.95
N CYS A 142 -7.18 13.93 -7.23
CA CYS A 142 -7.05 12.48 -7.42
C CYS A 142 -7.47 11.73 -6.13
N ILE A 143 -7.06 12.19 -4.94
CA ILE A 143 -7.46 11.59 -3.64
C ILE A 143 -8.99 11.69 -3.44
N CYS A 144 -9.57 12.87 -3.62
CA CYS A 144 -11.02 13.07 -3.49
C CYS A 144 -11.81 12.16 -4.44
N HIS A 145 -11.32 11.98 -5.67
CA HIS A 145 -11.94 11.09 -6.64
C HIS A 145 -11.91 9.62 -6.19
N LEU A 146 -10.79 9.17 -5.62
CA LEU A 146 -10.66 7.81 -5.09
C LEU A 146 -11.58 7.59 -3.88
N GLN A 147 -11.71 8.60 -3.01
CA GLN A 147 -12.68 8.57 -1.91
C GLN A 147 -14.12 8.44 -2.41
N GLN A 148 -14.49 9.19 -3.45
CA GLN A 148 -15.81 9.06 -4.07
C GLN A 148 -16.03 7.65 -4.63
N SER A 149 -15.02 7.07 -5.28
CA SER A 149 -15.04 5.69 -5.79
C SER A 149 -15.22 4.64 -4.68
N CYS A 150 -14.67 4.87 -3.49
CA CYS A 150 -14.80 3.95 -2.35
C CYS A 150 -16.25 3.71 -1.90
N HIS A 151 -17.19 4.63 -2.18
CA HIS A 151 -18.61 4.39 -1.90
C HIS A 151 -19.22 3.25 -2.72
N GLY A 152 -18.51 2.78 -3.76
CA GLY A 152 -18.90 1.59 -4.52
C GLY A 152 -18.67 0.26 -3.79
N TYR A 153 -17.99 0.26 -2.63
CA TYR A 153 -17.84 -0.96 -1.83
C TYR A 153 -19.17 -1.37 -1.19
N ASN A 154 -19.60 -2.60 -1.46
CA ASN A 154 -20.74 -3.23 -0.80
C ASN A 154 -20.25 -4.32 0.18
N LEU A 155 -19.74 -3.89 1.33
CA LEU A 155 -19.21 -4.78 2.37
C LEU A 155 -20.14 -4.79 3.58
N CYS A 156 -20.44 -5.99 4.10
CA CYS A 156 -21.22 -6.13 5.32
C CYS A 156 -20.30 -6.05 6.55
N GLN A 157 -20.66 -5.19 7.50
CA GLN A 157 -19.94 -5.09 8.77
C GLN A 157 -20.19 -6.34 9.62
N ASN A 158 -19.14 -6.83 10.29
CA ASN A 158 -19.24 -7.89 11.28
C ASN A 158 -18.88 -7.32 12.66
N PRO A 159 -19.86 -6.99 13.52
CA PRO A 159 -19.60 -6.33 14.80
C PRO A 159 -18.67 -7.11 15.72
N SER A 160 -18.83 -8.44 15.78
CA SER A 160 -17.99 -9.32 16.61
C SER A 160 -16.54 -9.29 16.16
N PHE A 161 -16.31 -9.28 14.83
CA PHE A 161 -14.97 -9.11 14.28
C PHE A 161 -14.39 -7.73 14.60
N HIS A 162 -15.16 -6.65 14.42
CA HIS A 162 -14.69 -5.30 14.73
C HIS A 162 -14.25 -5.18 16.20
N LEU A 163 -15.07 -5.67 17.13
CA LEU A 163 -14.75 -5.68 18.55
C LEU A 163 -13.46 -6.48 18.81
N ALA A 164 -13.39 -7.71 18.30
CA ALA A 164 -12.21 -8.56 18.46
C ALA A 164 -10.94 -7.95 17.85
N PHE A 165 -11.05 -7.27 16.71
CA PHE A 165 -9.94 -6.63 16.01
C PHE A 165 -9.40 -5.43 16.80
N HIS A 166 -10.28 -4.58 17.35
CA HIS A 166 -9.86 -3.43 18.15
C HIS A 166 -9.26 -3.83 19.52
N HIS A 167 -9.62 -4.99 20.05
CA HIS A 167 -9.02 -5.51 21.28
C HIS A 167 -7.71 -6.28 21.07
N GLN A 168 -7.21 -6.41 19.84
CA GLN A 168 -5.92 -7.08 19.61
C GLN A 168 -4.78 -6.31 20.29
N ARG A 169 -3.92 -7.05 21.00
CA ARG A 169 -2.74 -6.49 21.64
C ARG A 169 -1.79 -5.94 20.56
N GLN A 170 -1.46 -4.67 20.67
CA GLN A 170 -0.40 -4.06 19.86
C GLN A 170 0.95 -4.23 20.55
N LEU A 171 1.92 -4.76 19.81
CA LEU A 171 3.29 -4.89 20.26
C LEU A 171 4.13 -3.79 19.61
N SER A 172 5.06 -3.22 20.38
CA SER A 172 6.13 -2.40 19.79
C SER A 172 7.04 -3.24 18.89
N GLU A 173 7.85 -2.57 18.07
CA GLU A 173 8.83 -3.23 17.22
C GLU A 173 9.84 -4.05 18.06
N ASP A 174 10.36 -3.47 19.14
CA ASP A 174 11.30 -4.13 20.06
C ASP A 174 10.68 -5.37 20.72
N GLN A 175 9.44 -5.26 21.19
CA GLN A 175 8.72 -6.40 21.78
C GLN A 175 8.49 -7.52 20.77
N SER A 176 8.10 -7.16 19.54
CA SER A 176 7.85 -8.13 18.47
C SER A 176 9.14 -8.84 18.07
N TYR A 177 10.24 -8.10 17.97
CA TYR A 177 11.56 -8.65 17.66
C TYR A 177 12.08 -9.55 18.79
N TYR A 178 11.96 -9.11 20.04
CA TYR A 178 12.31 -9.92 21.20
C TYR A 178 11.56 -11.26 21.22
N ILE A 179 10.23 -11.22 21.05
CA ILE A 179 9.41 -12.45 20.98
C ILE A 179 9.83 -13.33 19.81
N SER A 180 10.12 -12.75 18.65
CA SER A 180 10.63 -13.48 17.49
C SER A 180 11.91 -14.25 17.78
N CYS A 181 12.88 -13.62 18.47
CA CYS A 181 14.12 -14.27 18.89
C CYS A 181 13.88 -15.39 19.92
N MET A 182 12.89 -15.26 20.79
CA MET A 182 12.49 -16.32 21.71
C MET A 182 11.86 -17.52 20.99
N ILE A 183 11.10 -17.28 19.91
CA ILE A 183 10.43 -18.34 19.13
C ILE A 183 11.44 -19.07 18.23
N GLU A 184 12.27 -18.34 17.50
CA GLU A 184 13.37 -18.90 16.69
C GLU A 184 14.68 -18.17 17.04
N PRO A 185 15.54 -18.75 17.90
CA PRO A 185 16.82 -18.15 18.24
C PRO A 185 17.72 -17.94 17.02
N PRO A 186 18.57 -16.90 17.01
CA PRO A 186 19.60 -16.73 15.99
C PRO A 186 20.52 -17.97 15.91
N ALA A 187 21.00 -18.32 14.73
CA ALA A 187 21.83 -19.51 14.49
C ALA A 187 23.11 -19.55 15.35
N ASP A 188 23.63 -18.38 15.75
CA ASP A 188 24.81 -18.25 16.63
C ASP A 188 24.54 -18.60 18.11
N SER A 189 23.31 -18.99 18.46
CA SER A 189 22.92 -19.35 19.83
C SER A 189 23.08 -20.84 20.12
N CYS A 190 23.63 -21.63 19.20
CA CYS A 190 24.00 -23.02 19.46
C CYS A 190 25.34 -23.04 20.23
N PRO A 191 25.38 -23.53 21.49
CA PRO A 191 26.65 -23.87 22.09
C PRO A 191 27.24 -25.06 21.33
N ASN A 192 28.46 -24.89 20.81
CA ASN A 192 29.31 -26.01 20.37
C ASN A 192 29.62 -26.94 21.55
#